data_AF-A0A9E2Y8I1-F1
#
_entry.id   AF-A0A9E2Y8I1-F1
#
_cell.length_a   1.000
_cell.length_b   1.000
_cell.length_c   1.000
_cell.angle_alpha   90.00
_cell.angle_beta   90.00
_cell.angle_gamma   90.00
#
_symmetry.space_group_name_H-M   'P 1'
#
loop_
_entity.id
_entity.type
_entity.pdbx_description
1 polymer ?
#
loop_
_entity_poly.entity_id
_entity_poly.type
_entity_poly.pdbx_seq_one_letter_code
_entity_poly.pdbx_strand_id
1 'polypeptide(L)'
;MKPQRVDLGGVSSVEEVIERVLEARLAEVRTLTRGLHDRDKRGLHDFRIACKRLRYALERFEALNPSLEAVADRLAMLQDALGEAHDRDVLLAILPPAMAATERRLQSEREACIDRAFSLWKEVEELIEAVDSHAI
;
A
#
# COMPACT_ATOMS: atom_id res chain seq x y z
N MET A 1 -9.38 8.57 3.61
CA MET A 1 -9.71 9.06 2.26
C MET A 1 -10.92 8.34 1.60
N LYS A 2 -11.77 9.03 0.83
CA LYS A 2 -12.86 8.40 0.02
C LYS A 2 -12.29 7.74 -1.26
N PRO A 3 -12.80 6.59 -1.72
CA PRO A 3 -12.31 5.94 -2.93
C PRO A 3 -12.60 6.78 -4.18
N GLN A 4 -11.61 6.91 -5.05
CA GLN A 4 -11.80 7.49 -6.37
C GLN A 4 -12.67 6.56 -7.22
N ARG A 5 -13.77 7.07 -7.76
CA ARG A 5 -14.57 6.33 -8.75
C ARG A 5 -13.75 6.20 -10.03
N VAL A 6 -13.66 4.98 -10.54
CA VAL A 6 -13.09 4.71 -11.87
C VAL A 6 -14.22 4.93 -12.87
N ASP A 7 -13.99 5.80 -13.85
CA ASP A 7 -14.92 5.97 -14.95
C ASP A 7 -14.73 4.81 -15.94
N LEU A 8 -15.82 4.10 -16.23
CA LEU A 8 -15.87 2.95 -17.14
C LEU A 8 -16.72 3.26 -18.38
N GLY A 9 -17.06 4.54 -18.61
CA GLY A 9 -17.79 4.96 -19.79
C GLY A 9 -17.07 4.58 -21.09
N GLY A 10 -17.79 3.95 -22.01
CA GLY A 10 -17.27 3.60 -23.34
C GLY A 10 -16.31 2.41 -23.39
N VAL A 11 -16.10 1.70 -22.27
CA VAL A 11 -15.32 0.47 -22.25
C VAL A 11 -15.98 -0.59 -23.13
N SER A 12 -15.19 -1.26 -23.96
CA SER A 12 -15.64 -2.23 -24.97
C SER A 12 -15.29 -3.69 -24.64
N SER A 13 -14.40 -3.93 -23.67
CA SER A 13 -13.94 -5.28 -23.28
C SER A 13 -13.67 -5.41 -21.78
N VAL A 14 -13.51 -6.64 -21.29
CA VAL A 14 -13.18 -6.90 -19.88
C VAL A 14 -11.74 -6.49 -19.59
N GLU A 15 -10.85 -6.68 -20.56
CA GLU A 15 -9.44 -6.31 -20.50
C GLU A 15 -9.29 -4.80 -20.27
N GLU A 16 -10.04 -3.98 -21.01
CA GLU A 16 -10.04 -2.53 -20.88
C GLU A 16 -10.63 -2.06 -19.52
N VAL A 17 -11.55 -2.83 -18.91
CA VAL A 17 -11.98 -2.59 -17.52
C VAL A 17 -10.83 -2.85 -16.55
N ILE A 18 -10.12 -3.97 -16.72
CA ILE A 18 -9.02 -4.38 -15.82
C ILE A 18 -7.92 -3.33 -15.84
N GLU A 19 -7.46 -2.95 -17.04
CA GLU A 19 -6.42 -1.94 -17.24
C GLU A 19 -6.80 -0.62 -16.55
N ARG A 20 -7.99 -0.06 -16.86
CA ARG A 20 -8.45 1.20 -16.23
C ARG A 20 -8.52 1.12 -14.70
N VAL A 21 -8.99 -0.01 -14.17
CA VAL A 21 -9.08 -0.19 -12.71
C VAL A 21 -7.69 -0.26 -12.09
N LEU A 22 -6.78 -1.05 -12.65
CA LEU A 22 -5.42 -1.21 -12.12
C LEU A 22 -4.62 0.09 -12.23
N GLU A 23 -4.69 0.79 -13.36
CA GLU A 23 -4.06 2.10 -13.55
C GLU A 23 -4.55 3.12 -12.52
N ALA A 24 -5.88 3.22 -12.32
CA ALA A 24 -6.46 4.14 -11.36
C ALA A 24 -6.02 3.82 -9.91
N ARG A 25 -5.95 2.54 -9.55
CA ARG A 25 -5.49 2.10 -8.22
C ARG A 25 -3.99 2.35 -8.03
N LEU A 26 -3.18 2.09 -9.05
CA LEU A 26 -1.75 2.34 -9.00
C LEU A 26 -1.44 3.84 -8.90
N ALA A 27 -2.14 4.69 -9.66
CA ALA A 27 -2.03 6.14 -9.57
C ALA A 27 -2.40 6.67 -8.18
N GLU A 28 -3.46 6.10 -7.58
CA GLU A 28 -3.87 6.42 -6.20
C GLU A 28 -2.77 6.08 -5.18
N VAL A 29 -2.16 4.89 -5.29
CA VAL A 29 -1.03 4.49 -4.42
C VAL A 29 0.16 5.44 -4.60
N ARG A 30 0.59 5.68 -5.84
CA ARG A 30 1.73 6.57 -6.17
C ARG A 30 1.53 8.00 -5.65
N THR A 31 0.31 8.52 -5.71
CA THR A 31 -0.02 9.85 -5.17
C THR A 31 0.16 9.92 -3.65
N LEU A 32 -0.08 8.80 -2.96
CA LEU A 32 -0.04 8.71 -1.50
C LEU A 32 1.30 8.22 -0.94
N THR A 33 2.24 7.80 -1.80
CA THR A 33 3.59 7.39 -1.38
C THR A 33 4.31 8.48 -0.58
N ARG A 34 3.94 9.75 -0.77
CA ARG A 34 4.44 10.86 0.07
C ARG A 34 4.21 10.62 1.57
N GLY A 35 3.11 9.98 1.96
CA GLY A 35 2.85 9.64 3.37
C GLY A 35 3.90 8.68 3.96
N LEU A 36 4.51 7.85 3.12
CA LEU A 36 5.64 6.99 3.52
C LEU A 36 6.89 7.84 3.78
N HIS A 37 7.18 8.83 2.92
CA HIS A 37 8.31 9.78 3.07
C HIS A 37 8.17 10.72 4.25
N ASP A 38 6.99 11.29 4.44
CA ASP A 38 6.72 12.24 5.51
C ASP A 38 6.58 11.51 6.88
N ARG A 39 6.44 10.17 6.85
CA ARG A 39 6.31 9.28 8.02
C ARG A 39 5.19 9.66 8.98
N ASP A 40 4.22 10.45 8.52
CA ASP A 40 3.14 10.93 9.36
C ASP A 40 2.01 9.90 9.46
N LYS A 41 1.37 9.84 10.64
CA LYS A 41 0.32 8.84 10.94
C LYS A 41 -0.83 8.84 9.92
N ARG A 42 -1.26 10.01 9.43
CA ARG A 42 -2.40 10.12 8.51
C ARG A 42 -1.99 9.72 7.10
N GLY A 43 -0.85 10.20 6.63
CA GLY A 43 -0.27 9.81 5.35
C GLY A 43 -0.04 8.31 5.24
N LEU A 44 0.58 7.69 6.26
CA LEU A 44 0.78 6.24 6.31
C LEU A 44 -0.54 5.47 6.29
N HIS A 45 -1.57 5.95 7.00
CA HIS A 45 -2.88 5.33 7.02
C HIS A 45 -3.59 5.41 5.66
N ASP A 46 -3.60 6.58 5.02
CA ASP A 46 -4.20 6.75 3.69
C ASP A 46 -3.44 5.93 2.64
N PHE A 47 -2.10 5.89 2.71
CA PHE A 47 -1.26 5.02 1.86
C PHE A 47 -1.61 3.54 2.04
N ARG A 48 -1.73 3.07 3.30
CA ARG A 48 -2.15 1.68 3.60
C ARG A 48 -3.51 1.34 2.98
N ILE A 49 -4.47 2.26 3.02
CA ILE A 49 -5.80 2.06 2.39
C ILE A 49 -5.67 1.94 0.87
N ALA A 50 -4.85 2.77 0.24
CA ALA A 50 -4.62 2.70 -1.21
C ALA A 50 -3.96 1.37 -1.60
N CYS A 51 -2.92 0.93 -0.88
CA CYS A 51 -2.27 -0.37 -1.11
C CYS A 51 -3.28 -1.52 -0.98
N LYS A 52 -4.18 -1.45 0.01
CA LYS A 52 -5.26 -2.44 0.18
C LYS A 52 -6.18 -2.52 -1.03
N ARG A 53 -6.58 -1.36 -1.57
CA ARG A 53 -7.44 -1.30 -2.75
C ARG A 53 -6.75 -1.85 -4.00
N LEU A 54 -5.47 -1.54 -4.19
CA LEU A 54 -4.69 -2.10 -5.29
C LEU A 54 -4.57 -3.63 -5.16
N ARG A 55 -4.20 -4.14 -3.97
CA ARG A 55 -4.12 -5.59 -3.74
C ARG A 55 -5.43 -6.30 -4.05
N TYR A 56 -6.56 -5.78 -3.57
CA TYR A 56 -7.87 -6.39 -3.84
C TYR A 56 -8.25 -6.37 -5.32
N ALA A 57 -7.82 -5.35 -6.06
CA ALA A 57 -8.00 -5.35 -7.51
C ALA A 57 -7.13 -6.43 -8.18
N LEU A 58 -5.86 -6.56 -7.78
CA LEU A 58 -4.95 -7.58 -8.30
C LEU A 58 -5.45 -9.00 -7.99
N GLU A 59 -5.80 -9.30 -6.73
CA GLU A 59 -6.35 -10.60 -6.29
C GLU A 59 -7.64 -10.96 -7.07
N ARG A 60 -8.40 -9.96 -7.51
CA ARG A 60 -9.62 -10.20 -8.29
C ARG A 60 -9.33 -10.60 -9.74
N PHE A 61 -8.16 -10.27 -10.26
CA PHE A 61 -7.76 -10.46 -11.65
C PHE A 61 -6.57 -11.41 -11.83
N GLU A 62 -5.96 -11.90 -10.76
CA GLU A 62 -4.81 -12.83 -10.79
C GLU A 62 -5.09 -14.11 -11.60
N ALA A 63 -6.34 -14.61 -11.59
CA ALA A 63 -6.74 -15.77 -12.38
C ALA A 63 -6.62 -15.54 -13.91
N LEU A 64 -6.61 -14.29 -14.35
CA LEU A 64 -6.43 -13.90 -15.77
C LEU A 64 -4.97 -13.58 -16.09
N ASN A 65 -4.18 -13.18 -15.10
CA ASN A 65 -2.75 -12.92 -15.25
C ASN A 65 -2.00 -13.33 -13.96
N PRO A 66 -1.39 -14.52 -13.94
CA PRO A 66 -0.66 -15.02 -12.77
C PRO A 66 0.54 -14.14 -12.35
N SER A 67 1.06 -13.29 -13.23
CA SER A 67 2.16 -12.38 -12.86
C SER A 67 1.74 -11.32 -11.82
N LEU A 68 0.43 -11.10 -11.64
CA LEU A 68 -0.12 -10.17 -10.65
C LEU A 68 -0.06 -10.73 -9.21
N GLU A 69 0.04 -12.05 -9.04
CA GLU A 69 0.07 -12.72 -7.73
C GLU A 69 1.28 -12.24 -6.90
N ALA A 70 2.47 -12.17 -7.53
CA ALA A 70 3.68 -11.69 -6.87
C ALA A 70 3.56 -10.24 -6.37
N VAL A 71 2.85 -9.38 -7.12
CA VAL A 71 2.59 -7.99 -6.72
C VAL A 71 1.61 -7.96 -5.54
N ALA A 72 0.54 -8.77 -5.59
CA ALA A 72 -0.47 -8.86 -4.55
C ALA A 72 0.12 -9.34 -3.21
N ASP A 73 0.96 -10.39 -3.25
CA ASP A 73 1.67 -10.91 -2.08
C ASP A 73 2.58 -9.87 -1.45
N ARG A 74 3.35 -9.15 -2.27
CA ARG A 74 4.25 -8.11 -1.75
C ARG A 74 3.48 -6.93 -1.16
N LEU A 75 2.34 -6.56 -1.76
CA LEU A 75 1.42 -5.57 -1.19
C LEU A 75 0.80 -6.04 0.13
N ALA A 76 0.56 -7.34 0.33
CA ALA A 76 0.09 -7.87 1.61
C ALA A 76 1.15 -7.66 2.70
N MET A 77 2.40 -8.04 2.43
CA MET A 77 3.52 -7.79 3.34
C MET A 77 3.69 -6.30 3.67
N LEU A 78 3.55 -5.43 2.67
CA LEU A 78 3.59 -3.97 2.86
C LEU A 78 2.46 -3.48 3.78
N GLN A 79 1.25 -3.97 3.59
CA GLN A 79 0.09 -3.63 4.42
C GLN A 79 0.25 -4.09 5.87
N ASP A 80 0.94 -5.20 6.11
CA ASP A 80 1.27 -5.70 7.44
C ASP A 80 2.28 -4.79 8.13
N ALA A 81 3.36 -4.39 7.43
CA ALA A 81 4.34 -3.45 7.96
C ALA A 81 3.70 -2.09 8.33
N LEU A 82 2.86 -1.55 7.45
CA LEU A 82 2.10 -0.32 7.72
C LEU A 82 1.09 -0.51 8.85
N GLY A 83 0.54 -1.72 9.01
CA GLY A 83 -0.37 -2.05 10.10
C GLY A 83 0.32 -2.09 11.45
N GLU A 84 1.46 -2.72 11.52
CA GLU A 84 2.27 -2.74 12.73
C GLU A 84 2.69 -1.34 13.16
N ALA A 85 3.09 -0.47 12.21
CA ALA A 85 3.38 0.93 12.49
C ALA A 85 2.15 1.67 13.07
N HIS A 86 0.97 1.45 12.47
CA HIS A 86 -0.29 2.01 12.95
C HIS A 86 -0.63 1.56 14.37
N ASP A 87 -0.40 0.29 14.71
CA ASP A 87 -0.65 -0.21 16.06
C ASP A 87 0.24 0.49 17.09
N ARG A 88 1.51 0.79 16.75
CA ARG A 88 2.39 1.60 17.61
C ARG A 88 1.89 3.04 17.73
N ASP A 89 1.41 3.62 16.64
CA ASP A 89 0.77 4.96 16.63
C ASP A 89 -0.50 5.04 17.50
N VAL A 90 -1.22 3.92 17.66
CA VAL A 90 -2.38 3.83 18.57
C VAL A 90 -1.90 3.68 20.01
N LEU A 91 -0.93 2.81 20.27
CA LEU A 91 -0.37 2.60 21.61
C LEU A 91 0.30 3.86 22.17
N LEU A 92 1.09 4.57 21.36
CA LEU A 92 1.72 5.84 21.73
C LEU A 92 0.70 6.90 22.14
N ALA A 93 -0.47 6.93 21.50
CA ALA A 93 -1.52 7.92 21.78
C ALA A 93 -2.22 7.72 23.13
N ILE A 94 -2.12 6.51 23.73
CA ILE A 94 -2.76 6.17 25.01
C ILE A 94 -1.74 5.96 26.14
N LEU A 95 -0.44 6.06 25.84
CA LEU A 95 0.62 5.77 26.80
C LEU A 95 0.70 6.87 27.88
N PRO A 96 0.74 6.51 29.19
CA PRO A 96 0.91 7.49 30.26
C PRO A 96 2.28 8.19 30.21
N PRO A 97 2.38 9.49 30.56
CA PRO A 97 3.64 10.25 30.53
C PRO A 97 4.77 9.66 31.40
N ALA A 98 4.44 8.88 32.43
CA ALA A 98 5.42 8.25 33.31
C ALA A 98 6.23 7.12 32.63
N MET A 99 5.86 6.67 31.43
CA MET A 99 6.43 5.50 30.77
C MET A 99 7.44 5.84 29.65
N ALA A 100 8.35 6.79 29.90
CA ALA A 100 9.29 7.29 28.90
C ALA A 100 10.17 6.20 28.23
N ALA A 101 10.52 5.13 28.96
CA ALA A 101 11.28 4.01 28.37
C ALA A 101 10.44 3.22 27.36
N THR A 102 9.16 2.99 27.66
CA THR A 102 8.21 2.32 26.77
C THR A 102 7.90 3.18 25.55
N GLU A 103 7.76 4.50 25.74
CA GLU A 103 7.55 5.45 24.65
C GLU A 103 8.67 5.38 23.62
N ARG A 104 9.94 5.48 24.08
CA ARG A 104 11.12 5.37 23.19
C ARG A 104 11.16 4.03 22.44
N ARG A 105 10.82 2.93 23.11
CA ARG A 105 10.78 1.61 22.47
C ARG A 105 9.72 1.57 21.37
N LEU A 106 8.49 2.03 21.65
CA LEU A 106 7.40 2.05 20.68
C LEU A 106 7.72 2.97 19.48
N GLN A 107 8.35 4.12 19.72
CA GLN A 107 8.84 5.00 18.66
C GLN A 107 9.88 4.27 17.79
N SER A 108 10.87 3.60 18.38
CA SER A 108 11.87 2.84 17.62
C SER A 108 11.25 1.69 16.81
N GLU A 109 10.30 0.95 17.39
CA GLU A 109 9.59 -0.13 16.68
C GLU A 109 8.74 0.40 15.53
N ARG A 110 8.07 1.54 15.73
CA ARG A 110 7.31 2.23 14.69
C ARG A 110 8.21 2.59 13.50
N GLU A 111 9.36 3.19 13.75
CA GLU A 111 10.29 3.57 12.69
C GLU A 111 10.82 2.34 11.93
N ALA A 112 11.15 1.25 12.63
CA ALA A 112 11.55 0.00 11.98
C ALA A 112 10.45 -0.59 11.07
N CYS A 113 9.18 -0.46 11.47
CA CYS A 113 8.05 -0.87 10.63
C CYS A 113 7.94 -0.02 9.36
N ILE A 114 8.19 1.29 9.47
CA ILE A 114 8.17 2.21 8.33
C ILE A 114 9.35 1.96 7.39
N ASP A 115 10.54 1.67 7.94
CA ASP A 115 11.72 1.31 7.14
C ASP A 115 11.48 0.02 6.34
N ARG A 116 10.85 -0.98 6.98
CA ARG A 116 10.44 -2.21 6.29
C ARG A 116 9.39 -1.93 5.20
N ALA A 117 8.41 -1.08 5.49
CA ALA A 117 7.42 -0.66 4.50
C ALA A 117 8.07 0.05 3.29
N PHE A 118 9.12 0.85 3.51
CA PHE A 118 9.92 1.46 2.45
C PHE A 118 10.58 0.44 1.53
N SER A 119 11.24 -0.57 2.09
CA SER A 119 11.89 -1.62 1.30
C SER A 119 10.87 -2.43 0.51
N LEU A 120 9.76 -2.81 1.14
CA LEU A 120 8.68 -3.54 0.48
C LEU A 120 8.02 -2.73 -0.63
N TRP A 121 7.87 -1.41 -0.47
CA TRP A 121 7.34 -0.55 -1.53
C TRP A 121 8.25 -0.53 -2.76
N LYS A 122 9.57 -0.46 -2.60
CA LYS A 122 10.51 -0.55 -3.73
C LYS A 122 10.38 -1.86 -4.47
N GLU A 123 10.27 -2.97 -3.75
CA GLU A 123 10.07 -4.29 -4.35
C GLU A 123 8.73 -4.39 -5.10
N VAL A 124 7.67 -3.73 -4.61
CA VAL A 124 6.40 -3.62 -5.34
C VAL A 124 6.58 -2.83 -6.65
N GLU A 125 7.30 -1.70 -6.62
CA GLU A 125 7.57 -0.90 -7.82
C GLU A 125 8.34 -1.70 -8.87
N GLU A 126 9.40 -2.40 -8.47
CA GLU A 126 10.18 -3.27 -9.35
C GLU A 126 9.33 -4.38 -9.98
N LEU A 127 8.45 -5.01 -9.20
CA LEU A 127 7.55 -6.04 -9.71
C LEU A 127 6.53 -5.49 -10.72
N ILE A 128 5.97 -4.30 -10.45
CA ILE A 128 5.03 -3.64 -11.36
C ILE A 128 5.72 -3.30 -12.68
N GLU A 129 6.91 -2.73 -12.64
CA GLU A 129 7.70 -2.41 -13.84
C GLU A 129 8.03 -3.67 -14.66
N ALA A 130 8.31 -4.79 -13.98
CA ALA A 130 8.54 -6.07 -14.63
C ALA A 130 7.28 -6.60 -15.33
N VAL A 131 6.09 -6.48 -14.71
CA VAL A 131 4.82 -6.90 -15.31
C VAL A 131 4.50 -6.06 -16.56
N ASP A 132 4.65 -4.74 -16.48
CA ASP A 132 4.40 -3.82 -17.61
C ASP A 132 5.35 -4.10 -18.79
N SER A 133 6.61 -4.49 -18.51
CA SER A 133 7.61 -4.80 -19.53
C SER A 133 7.36 -6.11 -20.29
N HIS A 134 6.56 -7.04 -19.73
CA HIS A 134 6.21 -8.32 -20.36
C HIS A 134 4.85 -8.28 -21.09
N ALA A 135 4.17 -7.13 -21.09
CA ALA A 135 2.91 -6.91 -21.78
C ALA A 135 3.08 -6.37 -23.23
N ILE A 136 4.32 -6.30 -23.75
CA ILE A 136 4.67 -5.83 -25.10
C ILE A 136 5.11 -6.99 -26.00
#